data_AF-A0A940CKZ5-F1
#
_entry.id   AF-A0A940CKZ5-F1
#
_cell.length_a   1.000
_cell.length_b   1.000
_cell.length_c   1.000
_cell.angle_alpha   90.00
_cell.angle_beta   90.00
_cell.angle_gamma   90.00
#
_symmetry.space_group_name_H-M   'P 1'
#
loop_
_entity.id
_entity.type
_entity.pdbx_description
1 polymer ?
#
loop_
_entity_poly.entity_id
_entity_poly.type
_entity_poly.pdbx_seq_one_letter_code
_entity_poly.pdbx_strand_id
1 'polypeptide(L)'
;MQKILIVSPKAISLQNFDGGQKRIFDIAKFLSKKNKIDFVCTSNNVLEKKGNLSFFNKIVAFQISFISRIFNIIICILKLQPMQTGFFFSKKMCDFI
;
A
#
# COMPACT_ATOMS: atom_id res chain seq x y z
N MET A 1 -3.82 11.32 20.94
CA MET A 1 -3.20 11.07 19.62
C MET A 1 -3.58 9.68 19.16
N GLN A 2 -4.34 9.55 18.08
CA GLN A 2 -4.71 8.24 17.53
C GLN A 2 -3.67 7.77 16.52
N LYS A 3 -3.61 6.45 16.29
CA LYS A 3 -2.84 5.85 15.21
C LYS A 3 -3.79 5.49 14.07
N ILE A 4 -3.49 5.94 12.86
CA ILE A 4 -4.29 5.69 11.66
C ILE A 4 -3.44 4.90 10.68
N LEU A 5 -3.96 3.77 10.21
CA LEU A 5 -3.34 2.99 9.14
C LEU A 5 -4.04 3.29 7.82
N ILE A 6 -3.29 3.80 6.86
CA ILE A 6 -3.75 4.01 5.49
C ILE A 6 -3.23 2.87 4.63
N VAL A 7 -4.12 2.17 3.94
CA VAL A 7 -3.78 1.03 3.07
C VAL A 7 -4.09 1.39 1.62
N SER A 8 -3.11 1.20 0.73
CA SER A 8 -3.24 1.53 -0.69
C SER A 8 -2.60 0.46 -1.58
N PRO A 9 -3.23 0.08 -2.71
CA PRO A 9 -2.62 -0.86 -3.67
C PRO A 9 -1.45 -0.22 -4.46
N LYS A 10 -1.21 1.08 -4.31
CA LYS A 10 -0.09 1.78 -4.97
C LYS A 10 0.75 2.53 -3.94
N ALA A 11 2.06 2.48 -4.11
CA ALA A 11 2.96 3.38 -3.43
C ALA A 11 2.68 4.83 -3.82
N ILE A 12 2.92 5.74 -2.87
CA ILE A 12 2.94 7.17 -3.13
C ILE A 12 4.34 7.51 -3.64
N SER A 13 4.44 7.91 -4.91
CA SER A 13 5.66 8.44 -5.50
C SER A 13 5.47 9.91 -5.82
N LEU A 14 6.36 10.77 -5.32
CA LEU A 14 6.32 12.21 -5.59
C LEU A 14 6.60 12.55 -7.05
N GLN A 15 7.21 11.64 -7.80
CA GLN A 15 7.57 11.88 -9.19
C GLN A 15 6.37 11.80 -10.13
N ASN A 16 5.41 10.90 -9.85
CA ASN A 16 4.25 10.65 -10.70
C ASN A 16 3.02 10.37 -9.83
N PHE A 17 2.35 11.43 -9.37
CA PHE A 17 1.07 11.30 -8.68
C PHE A 17 -0.05 11.07 -9.69
N ASP A 18 -0.73 9.93 -9.59
CA ASP A 18 -2.10 9.83 -10.11
C ASP A 18 -3.09 10.57 -9.18
N GLY A 19 -4.32 10.81 -9.66
CA GLY A 19 -5.33 11.54 -8.88
C GLY A 19 -5.67 10.88 -7.54
N GLY A 20 -5.64 9.54 -7.48
CA GLY A 20 -5.90 8.79 -6.25
C GLY A 20 -4.78 8.95 -5.23
N GLN A 21 -3.53 8.81 -5.67
CA GLN A 21 -2.34 9.00 -4.83
C GLN A 21 -2.27 10.44 -4.31
N LYS A 22 -2.60 11.44 -5.12
CA LYS A 22 -2.64 12.86 -4.69
C LYS A 22 -3.66 13.07 -3.59
N ARG A 23 -4.87 12.53 -3.76
CA ARG A 23 -5.93 12.59 -2.75
C ARG A 23 -5.51 11.93 -1.43
N ILE A 24 -4.91 10.73 -1.49
CA ILE A 24 -4.42 10.04 -0.29
C ILE A 24 -3.33 10.85 0.40
N PHE A 25 -2.39 11.43 -0.37
CA PHE A 25 -1.33 12.27 0.16
C PHE A 25 -1.88 13.48 0.91
N ASP A 26 -2.82 14.23 0.33
CA ASP A 26 -3.40 15.41 0.95
C ASP A 26 -4.19 15.06 2.23
N ILE A 27 -4.96 13.96 2.19
CA ILE A 27 -5.68 13.44 3.37
C ILE A 27 -4.70 13.07 4.48
N ALA A 28 -3.65 12.30 4.14
CA ALA A 28 -2.66 11.87 5.12
C ALA A 28 -1.91 13.07 5.71
N LYS A 29 -1.51 14.04 4.89
CA LYS A 29 -0.86 15.27 5.36
C LYS A 29 -1.75 16.11 6.29
N PHE A 30 -3.06 16.13 6.04
CA PHE A 30 -4.01 16.82 6.92
C PHE A 30 -4.16 16.10 8.26
N LEU A 31 -4.36 14.78 8.22
CA LEU A 31 -4.59 13.96 9.41
C LEU A 31 -3.34 13.85 10.30
N SER A 32 -2.14 13.93 9.72
CA SER A 32 -0.88 13.75 10.45
C SER A 32 -0.60 14.88 11.43
N LYS A 33 -1.24 16.05 11.24
CA LYS A 33 -1.16 17.19 12.16
C LYS A 33 -1.66 16.86 13.58
N LYS A 34 -2.55 15.88 13.73
CA LYS A 34 -3.13 15.48 15.03
C LYS A 34 -2.96 14.01 15.38
N ASN A 35 -2.50 13.19 14.42
CA ASN A 35 -2.46 11.74 14.53
C ASN A 35 -1.14 11.16 14.01
N LYS A 36 -0.77 9.97 14.50
CA LYS A 36 0.30 9.18 13.89
C LYS A 36 -0.28 8.42 12.70
N ILE A 37 0.31 8.57 11.53
CA ILE A 37 -0.17 7.88 10.33
C ILE A 37 0.85 6.88 9.86
N ASP A 38 0.43 5.64 9.77
CA ASP A 38 1.18 4.58 9.13
C ASP A 38 0.61 4.35 7.73
N PHE A 39 1.48 4.09 6.76
CA PHE A 39 1.11 3.83 5.37
C PHE A 39 1.57 2.45 4.95
N VAL A 40 0.65 1.66 4.42
CA VAL A 40 0.94 0.35 3.83
C VAL A 40 0.58 0.39 2.37
N CYS A 41 1.48 -0.10 1.53
CA CYS A 41 1.19 -0.26 0.13
C CYS A 41 1.80 -1.50 -0.50
N THR A 42 1.37 -1.78 -1.72
CA THR A 42 2.04 -2.73 -2.60
C THR A 42 2.89 -1.99 -3.62
N SER A 43 4.16 -2.37 -3.75
CA SER A 43 5.13 -1.72 -4.63
C SER A 43 6.26 -2.65 -4.98
N ASN A 44 6.71 -2.60 -6.24
CA ASN A 44 7.93 -3.29 -6.68
C ASN A 44 9.20 -2.60 -6.19
N ASN A 45 9.09 -1.32 -5.85
CA ASN A 45 10.20 -0.52 -5.34
C ASN A 45 10.07 -0.38 -3.84
N VAL A 46 11.17 -0.64 -3.13
CA VAL A 46 11.36 -0.14 -1.76
C VAL A 46 11.18 1.37 -1.81
N LEU A 47 10.42 1.95 -0.89
CA LEU A 47 10.20 3.40 -0.80
C LEU A 47 11.52 4.10 -0.40
N GLU A 48 12.46 4.19 -1.33
CA GLU A 48 13.84 4.61 -1.09
C GLU A 48 14.02 6.11 -0.91
N LYS A 49 12.99 6.94 -1.09
CA LYS A 49 13.13 8.40 -0.95
C LYS A 49 12.21 8.95 0.12
N LYS A 50 12.70 8.86 1.37
CA LYS A 50 12.15 9.50 2.59
C LYS A 50 12.02 11.03 2.51
N GLY A 51 12.52 11.69 1.46
CA GLY A 51 12.73 13.14 1.42
C GLY A 51 11.51 14.02 1.71
N ASN A 52 10.28 13.60 1.34
CA ASN A 52 9.05 14.38 1.56
C ASN A 52 7.86 13.59 2.15
N LEU A 53 8.10 12.37 2.65
CA LEU A 53 7.08 11.53 3.31
C LEU A 53 7.23 11.52 4.83
N SER A 54 7.93 12.52 5.39
CA SER A 54 8.27 12.63 6.81
C SER A 54 7.06 12.73 7.75
N PHE A 55 5.88 13.06 7.23
CA PHE A 55 4.65 13.10 8.01
C PHE A 55 4.04 11.71 8.26
N PHE A 56 4.48 10.68 7.54
CA PHE A 56 4.15 9.30 7.88
C PHE A 56 5.10 8.79 8.97
N ASN A 57 4.52 8.21 10.00
CA ASN A 57 5.23 7.59 11.12
C ASN A 57 5.91 6.28 10.69
N LYS A 58 5.20 5.43 9.96
CA LYS A 58 5.74 4.19 9.38
C LYS A 58 5.27 4.04 7.95
N ILE A 59 6.14 3.53 7.09
CA ILE A 59 5.83 3.22 5.70
C ILE A 59 6.26 1.79 5.44
N VAL A 60 5.33 0.93 5.02
CA VAL A 60 5.58 -0.47 4.71
C VAL A 60 5.15 -0.73 3.28
N ALA A 61 6.11 -1.15 2.46
CA ALA A 61 5.85 -1.60 1.10
C ALA A 61 5.96 -3.12 1.03
N PHE A 62 4.88 -3.77 0.58
CA PHE A 62 4.88 -5.19 0.26
C PHE A 62 5.24 -5.36 -1.22
N GLN A 63 6.35 -6.03 -1.47
CA GLN A 63 6.74 -6.42 -2.81
C GLN A 63 5.88 -7.62 -3.26
N ILE A 64 5.18 -7.44 -4.37
CA ILE A 64 4.46 -8.52 -5.03
C ILE A 64 5.28 -8.95 -6.23
N SER A 65 5.81 -10.17 -6.21
CA SER A 65 6.49 -10.71 -7.39
C SER A 65 5.47 -11.01 -8.49
N PHE A 66 5.80 -10.65 -9.73
CA PHE A 66 4.95 -10.91 -10.89
C PHE A 66 4.58 -12.40 -11.00
N ILE A 67 5.53 -13.29 -10.70
CA ILE A 67 5.33 -14.75 -10.70
C ILE A 67 4.29 -15.15 -9.65
N SER A 68 4.38 -14.62 -8.42
CA SER A 68 3.39 -14.94 -7.37
C SER A 68 1.99 -14.51 -7.79
N ARG A 69 1.88 -13.34 -8.45
CA ARG A 69 0.61 -12.82 -8.98
C ARG A 69 -0.01 -13.79 -9.98
N ILE A 70 0.75 -14.25 -10.99
CA ILE A 70 0.27 -15.23 -11.97
C ILE A 70 -0.18 -16.53 -11.30
N PHE A 71 0.60 -17.05 -10.36
CA PHE A 71 0.26 -18.28 -9.65
C PHE A 71 -1.07 -18.17 -8.88
N ASN A 72 -1.30 -17.04 -8.20
CA ASN A 72 -2.55 -16.83 -7.46
C ASN A 72 -3.75 -16.57 -8.38
N ILE A 73 -3.54 -15.97 -9.55
CA ILE A 73 -4.59 -15.85 -10.56
C ILE A 73 -5.08 -17.25 -10.95
N ILE A 74 -4.15 -18.16 -11.25
CA ILE A 74 -4.47 -19.55 -11.60
C ILE A 74 -5.24 -20.23 -10.45
N ILE A 75 -4.76 -20.09 -9.21
CA ILE A 75 -5.44 -20.66 -8.03
C ILE A 75 -6.85 -20.10 -7.85
N CYS A 76 -7.05 -18.79 -7.95
CA CYS A 76 -8.37 -18.17 -7.79
C CYS A 76 -9.34 -18.66 -8.87
N ILE A 77 -8.88 -18.78 -10.12
CA ILE A 77 -9.67 -19.34 -11.23
C ILE A 77 -10.08 -20.79 -10.91
N LEU A 78 -9.13 -21.63 -10.49
CA LEU A 78 -9.40 -23.02 -10.11
C LEU A 78 -10.38 -23.14 -8.94
N LYS A 79 -10.33 -22.21 -7.99
CA LYS A 79 -11.22 -22.17 -6.81
C LYS A 79 -12.55 -21.46 -7.07
N LEU A 80 -12.81 -20.96 -8.29
CA LEU A 80 -13.98 -20.12 -8.62
C LEU A 80 -14.12 -18.92 -7.66
N GLN A 81 -13.01 -18.41 -7.14
CA GLN A 81 -13.00 -17.26 -6.23
C GLN A 81 -12.91 -15.97 -7.04
N PRO A 82 -13.68 -14.93 -6.66
CA PRO A 82 -13.60 -13.65 -7.34
C PRO A 82 -12.19 -13.08 -7.21
N MET A 83 -11.60 -12.70 -8.35
CA MET A 83 -10.30 -12.02 -8.36
C MET A 83 -10.45 -10.63 -7.73
N GLN A 84 -9.97 -10.47 -6.50
CA GLN A 84 -9.89 -9.17 -5.86
C GLN A 84 -8.83 -8.32 -6.56
N THR A 85 -9.27 -7.28 -7.26
CA THR A 85 -8.39 -6.33 -7.91
C THR A 85 -7.71 -5.46 -6.86
N GLY A 86 -6.38 -5.54 -6.76
CA GLY A 86 -5.56 -4.60 -5.98
C GLY A 86 -4.99 -5.13 -4.67
N PHE A 87 -5.56 -6.19 -4.09
CA PHE A 87 -4.95 -6.87 -2.93
C PHE A 87 -4.66 -8.32 -3.26
N PHE A 88 -3.37 -8.60 -3.38
CA PHE A 88 -2.86 -9.95 -3.44
C PHE A 88 -2.84 -10.54 -2.03
N PHE A 89 -3.36 -11.76 -1.85
CA PHE A 89 -3.23 -12.45 -0.58
C PHE A 89 -1.76 -12.83 -0.35
N SER A 90 -1.07 -12.05 0.48
CA SER A 90 0.24 -12.39 1.01
C SER A 90 0.09 -12.73 2.48
N LYS A 91 0.64 -13.87 2.92
CA LYS A 91 0.69 -14.23 4.34
C LYS A 91 1.30 -13.10 5.18
N LYS A 92 2.33 -12.43 4.65
CA LYS A 92 2.95 -11.26 5.31
C LYS A 92 2.02 -10.06 5.46
N MET A 93 1.07 -9.86 4.54
CA MET A 93 0.06 -8.80 4.67
C MET A 93 -1.03 -9.21 5.66
N CYS A 94 -1.42 -10.49 5.66
CA CYS A 94 -2.36 -11.04 6.63
C CYS A 94 -1.83 -10.96 8.07
N ASP A 95 -0.53 -11.23 8.26
CA ASP A 95 0.14 -11.15 9.57
C ASP A 95 0.48 -9.71 10.00
N PHE A 96 0.29 -8.71 9.13
CA PHE A 96 0.62 -7.31 9.41
C PHE A 96 -0.55 -6.53 10.03
N ILE A 97 -1.79 -6.92 9.71
CA ILE A 97 -3.03 -6.32 10.21
C ILE A 97 -3.35 -6.92 11.58
#